data_AF-A0A163TQF3-F1
#
_entry.id   AF-A0A163TQF3-F1
#
_cell.length_a   1.000
_cell.length_b   1.000
_cell.length_c   1.000
_cell.angle_alpha   90.00
_cell.angle_beta   90.00
_cell.angle_gamma   90.00
#
_symmetry.space_group_name_H-M   'P 1'
#
loop_
_entity.id
_entity.type
_entity.pdbx_description
1 polymer ?
#
loop_
_entity_poly.entity_id
_entity_poly.type
_entity_poly.pdbx_seq_one_letter_code
_entity_poly.pdbx_strand_id
1 'polypeptide(L)'
;MQPSIFEKQYKPITVHTLSGTAFVNVQSYLSGEPRKKQFNGAALNDLRRFLTKKDRYKNGQNGADRHTWDDKSGLSAFGLMGPDYFKPWLWVDITWKDLQLGFYGKGTPERMRRILQVIDFYLRTADIRLSHVHWNYVMSLEEYAKYYLGLDCNGFTGAYLETQYPSLGIDGGDHINYLDGKLKKRASIAEIKPGDILSREGGGGTRHVAMINSVSGVINSEATSAQVSITQSASSLGGLNTKTYTLKTIKEGPSDKPLKWHLAGYYKFNHCLGLERK
;
A
#
# COMPACT_ATOMS: atom_id res chain seq x y z
N MET A 1 2.67 -5.69 -15.87
CA MET A 1 1.19 -5.61 -15.72
C MET A 1 0.73 -4.16 -15.91
N GLN A 2 -0.46 -3.93 -16.49
CA GLN A 2 -1.03 -2.58 -16.54
C GLN A 2 -1.43 -2.11 -15.13
N PRO A 3 -1.27 -0.81 -14.78
CA PRO A 3 -1.61 -0.34 -13.43
C PRO A 3 -3.06 -0.60 -13.01
N SER A 4 -4.01 -0.51 -13.95
CA SER A 4 -5.42 -0.83 -13.71
C SER A 4 -5.67 -2.30 -13.36
N ILE A 5 -4.85 -3.22 -13.89
CA ILE A 5 -4.90 -4.65 -13.53
C ILE A 5 -4.31 -4.84 -12.13
N PHE A 6 -3.23 -4.12 -11.80
CA PHE A 6 -2.63 -4.17 -10.48
C PHE A 6 -3.59 -3.63 -9.40
N GLU A 7 -4.29 -2.53 -9.68
CA GLU A 7 -5.33 -1.99 -8.79
C GLU A 7 -6.41 -3.03 -8.46
N LYS A 8 -6.84 -3.84 -9.46
CA LYS A 8 -7.81 -4.93 -9.25
C LYS A 8 -7.31 -6.01 -8.29
N GLN A 9 -6.00 -6.21 -8.13
CA GLN A 9 -5.48 -7.20 -7.18
C GLN A 9 -5.76 -6.83 -5.72
N TYR A 10 -6.12 -5.58 -5.45
CA TYR A 10 -6.53 -5.13 -4.12
C TYR A 10 -8.04 -5.30 -3.86
N LYS A 11 -8.86 -5.67 -4.86
CA LYS A 11 -10.32 -5.69 -4.73
C LYS A 11 -11.00 -6.83 -5.53
N PRO A 12 -11.62 -7.81 -4.83
CA PRO A 12 -11.39 -8.19 -3.44
C PRO A 12 -10.05 -8.92 -3.26
N ILE A 13 -9.42 -8.81 -2.09
CA ILE A 13 -8.31 -9.68 -1.72
C ILE A 13 -8.88 -11.03 -1.27
N THR A 14 -8.46 -12.10 -1.92
CA THR A 14 -8.72 -13.47 -1.47
C THR A 14 -7.83 -13.81 -0.28
N VAL A 15 -8.44 -14.19 0.84
CA VAL A 15 -7.77 -14.52 2.10
C VAL A 15 -8.19 -15.94 2.52
N HIS A 16 -7.23 -16.83 2.73
CA HIS A 16 -7.51 -18.14 3.32
C HIS A 16 -7.53 -18.01 4.85
N THR A 17 -8.71 -18.16 5.43
CA THR A 17 -9.01 -18.02 6.86
C THR A 17 -9.11 -19.38 7.55
N LEU A 18 -9.23 -19.38 8.88
CA LEU A 18 -9.45 -20.61 9.66
C LEU A 18 -10.74 -21.34 9.26
N SER A 19 -11.77 -20.60 8.84
CA SER A 19 -13.10 -21.09 8.49
C SER A 19 -13.35 -21.29 7.00
N GLY A 20 -12.38 -20.99 6.12
CA GLY A 20 -12.54 -21.14 4.68
C GLY A 20 -11.81 -20.07 3.88
N THR A 21 -12.40 -19.62 2.78
CA THR A 21 -11.86 -18.52 1.97
C THR A 21 -12.77 -17.31 2.11
N ALA A 22 -12.19 -16.16 2.48
CA ALA A 22 -12.88 -14.87 2.54
C ALA A 22 -12.46 -13.99 1.34
N PHE A 23 -13.41 -13.18 0.85
CA PHE A 23 -13.17 -12.18 -0.19
C PHE A 23 -13.32 -10.80 0.45
N VAL A 24 -12.19 -10.24 0.90
CA VAL A 24 -12.18 -9.02 1.69
C VAL A 24 -11.92 -7.84 0.77
N ASN A 25 -12.90 -6.94 0.68
CA ASN A 25 -12.71 -5.69 -0.04
C ASN A 25 -11.79 -4.78 0.77
N VAL A 26 -10.55 -4.61 0.31
CA VAL A 26 -9.70 -3.56 0.86
C VAL A 26 -10.14 -2.24 0.26
N GLN A 27 -10.68 -1.37 1.11
CA GLN A 27 -10.93 -0.01 0.68
C GLN A 27 -9.57 0.65 0.47
N SER A 28 -9.35 1.16 -0.73
CA SER A 28 -8.17 1.96 -0.99
C SER A 28 -8.23 3.18 -0.03
N TYR A 29 -7.09 3.70 0.42
CA TYR A 29 -6.99 4.56 1.61
C TYR A 29 -7.95 5.76 1.66
N LEU A 30 -8.70 5.90 2.75
CA LEU A 30 -9.54 7.06 3.07
C LEU A 30 -8.66 8.30 3.27
N SER A 31 -8.21 8.91 2.17
CA SER A 31 -7.64 10.24 2.24
C SER A 31 -8.82 11.19 2.33
N GLY A 32 -9.27 11.44 3.56
CA GLY A 32 -10.50 12.19 3.79
C GLY A 32 -10.97 12.17 5.23
N GLU A 33 -10.06 12.02 6.18
CA GLU A 33 -10.06 12.58 7.54
C GLU A 33 -8.75 12.10 8.19
N PRO A 34 -8.16 12.90 9.10
CA PRO A 34 -6.73 13.20 9.08
C PRO A 34 -5.89 11.96 9.34
N ARG A 35 -4.59 12.11 9.10
CA ARG A 35 -3.49 11.41 9.78
C ARG A 35 -3.74 11.15 11.27
N LYS A 36 -4.65 10.27 11.66
CA LYS A 36 -4.67 9.71 13.00
C LYS A 36 -3.64 8.59 12.92
N LYS A 37 -2.37 8.99 13.03
CA LYS A 37 -1.30 8.13 13.57
C LYS A 37 -1.82 7.35 14.79
N GLN A 38 -2.79 7.92 15.50
CA GLN A 38 -3.60 7.28 16.54
C GLN A 38 -4.37 6.02 16.09
N PHE A 39 -5.01 5.97 14.91
CA PHE A 39 -5.71 4.77 14.43
C PHE A 39 -4.75 3.69 13.92
N ASN A 40 -3.73 4.06 13.15
CA ASN A 40 -2.67 3.11 12.80
C ASN A 40 -1.94 2.61 14.06
N GLY A 41 -1.69 3.52 14.99
CA GLY A 41 -1.15 3.21 16.31
C GLY A 41 -2.08 2.33 17.13
N ALA A 42 -3.40 2.53 17.04
CA ALA A 42 -4.40 1.68 17.68
C ALA A 42 -4.39 0.27 17.09
N ALA A 43 -4.43 0.11 15.77
CA ALA A 43 -4.33 -1.20 15.12
C ALA A 43 -3.04 -1.93 15.48
N LEU A 44 -1.91 -1.21 15.47
CA LEU A 44 -0.62 -1.75 15.90
C LEU A 44 -0.64 -2.09 17.40
N ASN A 45 -1.25 -1.27 18.25
CA ASN A 45 -1.32 -1.54 19.69
C ASN A 45 -2.23 -2.74 19.99
N ASP A 46 -3.37 -2.85 19.33
CA ASP A 46 -4.29 -3.99 19.45
C ASP A 46 -3.58 -5.27 19.02
N LEU A 47 -2.92 -5.27 17.85
CA LEU A 47 -2.10 -6.40 17.41
C LEU A 47 -0.96 -6.70 18.36
N ARG A 48 -0.21 -5.69 18.81
CA ARG A 48 0.87 -5.89 19.78
C ARG A 48 0.34 -6.51 21.06
N ARG A 49 -0.83 -6.12 21.56
CA ARG A 49 -1.45 -6.74 22.73
C ARG A 49 -1.78 -8.22 22.47
N PHE A 50 -2.40 -8.55 21.33
CA PHE A 50 -2.65 -9.94 20.93
C PHE A 50 -1.35 -10.75 20.81
N LEU A 51 -0.27 -10.11 20.38
CA LEU A 51 1.03 -10.73 20.15
C LEU A 51 1.87 -10.92 21.42
N THR A 52 1.60 -10.26 22.56
CA THR A 52 2.60 -10.12 23.65
C THR A 52 2.29 -10.90 24.93
N LYS A 53 1.98 -12.18 24.78
CA LYS A 53 1.94 -13.22 25.84
C LYS A 53 0.77 -13.20 26.84
N LYS A 54 0.16 -12.06 27.22
CA LYS A 54 -0.80 -12.06 28.35
C LYS A 54 -2.21 -12.61 28.06
N ASP A 55 -2.67 -12.54 26.81
CA ASP A 55 -4.06 -12.88 26.45
C ASP A 55 -4.16 -14.09 25.50
N ARG A 56 -3.10 -14.92 25.44
CA ARG A 56 -2.75 -15.58 24.17
C ARG A 56 -3.70 -16.67 23.68
N TYR A 57 -4.39 -17.44 24.51
CA TYR A 57 -5.36 -18.44 24.02
C TYR A 57 -6.38 -18.77 25.10
N LYS A 58 -7.64 -18.98 24.71
CA LYS A 58 -8.73 -19.35 25.63
C LYS A 58 -8.41 -20.54 26.55
N ASN A 59 -7.47 -21.42 26.15
CA ASN A 59 -7.22 -22.69 26.85
C ASN A 59 -5.74 -22.98 27.19
N GLY A 60 -4.80 -22.04 27.10
CA GLY A 60 -3.42 -22.22 27.59
C GLY A 60 -2.59 -23.42 27.05
N GLN A 61 -3.11 -24.22 26.11
CA GLN A 61 -2.54 -25.52 25.72
C GLN A 61 -1.79 -25.54 24.38
N ASN A 62 -1.69 -24.42 23.67
CA ASN A 62 -1.12 -24.42 22.32
C ASN A 62 0.30 -23.86 22.29
N GLY A 63 1.30 -24.71 22.56
CA GLY A 63 2.65 -24.76 21.97
C GLY A 63 3.55 -23.51 21.92
N ALA A 64 3.14 -22.36 22.45
CA ALA A 64 3.78 -21.07 22.18
C ALA A 64 4.95 -20.71 23.11
N ASP A 65 5.37 -21.62 24.00
CA ASP A 65 6.44 -21.39 24.97
C ASP A 65 7.84 -21.28 24.35
N ARG A 66 7.98 -21.47 23.03
CA ARG A 66 9.28 -21.44 22.33
C ARG A 66 9.59 -20.16 21.55
N HIS A 67 8.81 -19.10 21.68
CA HIS A 67 9.02 -17.88 20.88
C HIS A 67 9.45 -16.69 21.75
N THR A 68 10.73 -16.34 21.66
CA THR A 68 11.29 -15.11 22.25
C THR A 68 10.90 -13.91 21.40
N TRP A 69 10.21 -12.96 22.02
CA TRP A 69 9.85 -11.67 21.45
C TRP A 69 10.91 -10.65 21.87
N ASP A 70 11.58 -10.02 20.91
CA ASP A 70 12.47 -8.87 21.15
C ASP A 70 12.10 -7.73 20.20
N ASP A 71 11.91 -6.53 20.75
CA ASP A 71 11.61 -5.29 20.03
C ASP A 71 12.77 -4.84 19.11
N LYS A 72 13.97 -5.43 19.23
CA LYS A 72 15.17 -5.08 18.44
C LYS A 72 15.40 -5.89 17.17
N SER A 73 14.94 -7.14 17.09
CA SER A 73 15.26 -8.06 15.98
C SER A 73 14.23 -8.05 14.85
N GLY A 74 13.13 -7.31 14.99
CA GLY A 74 12.01 -7.43 14.08
C GLY A 74 11.27 -8.75 14.29
N LEU A 75 9.96 -8.68 14.10
CA LEU A 75 9.04 -9.79 14.25
C LEU A 75 9.21 -10.68 13.01
N SER A 76 9.68 -11.92 13.15
CA SER A 76 9.29 -12.98 12.20
C SER A 76 8.01 -13.56 12.76
N ALA A 77 6.88 -12.99 12.38
CA ALA A 77 5.58 -13.42 12.88
C ALA A 77 5.10 -14.63 12.08
N PHE A 78 5.37 -15.79 12.68
CA PHE A 78 4.53 -17.00 12.71
C PHE A 78 4.90 -18.22 11.87
N GLY A 79 5.15 -19.31 12.60
CA GLY A 79 4.32 -20.50 12.45
C GLY A 79 3.07 -20.33 13.33
N LEU A 80 1.90 -20.10 12.72
CA LEU A 80 0.60 -19.99 13.42
C LEU A 80 0.14 -21.41 13.80
N MET A 81 0.85 -22.13 14.68
CA MET A 81 0.52 -23.52 14.95
C MET A 81 0.72 -23.90 16.42
N GLY A 82 -0.40 -24.08 17.13
CA GLY A 82 -0.48 -25.15 18.12
C GLY A 82 -0.61 -26.50 17.39
N PRO A 83 -0.23 -27.61 18.03
CA PRO A 83 -0.20 -28.94 17.39
C PRO A 83 -1.55 -29.38 16.79
N ASP A 84 -2.68 -28.87 17.29
CA ASP A 84 -4.02 -29.28 16.87
C ASP A 84 -4.62 -28.45 15.71
N TYR A 85 -3.91 -27.40 15.24
CA TYR A 85 -4.40 -26.46 14.22
C TYR A 85 -3.52 -26.41 12.96
N PHE A 86 -2.79 -27.49 12.67
CA PHE A 86 -1.94 -27.57 11.48
C PHE A 86 -2.77 -27.53 10.19
N LYS A 87 -2.80 -26.36 9.54
CA LYS A 87 -3.28 -26.17 8.18
C LYS A 87 -2.13 -25.54 7.37
N PRO A 88 -1.46 -26.29 6.46
CA PRO A 88 -0.30 -25.79 5.71
C PRO A 88 -0.49 -24.43 5.03
N TRP A 89 -1.74 -24.13 4.62
CA TRP A 89 -2.10 -22.89 3.96
C TRP A 89 -2.28 -21.68 4.90
N LEU A 90 -2.14 -21.86 6.21
CA LEU A 90 -2.14 -20.81 7.23
C LEU A 90 -0.73 -20.47 7.73
N TRP A 91 0.31 -21.02 7.12
CA TRP A 91 1.67 -20.55 7.36
C TRP A 91 1.82 -19.15 6.76
N VAL A 92 2.03 -18.15 7.60
CA VAL A 92 2.17 -16.75 7.19
C VAL A 92 3.54 -16.25 7.61
N ASP A 93 4.39 -15.95 6.65
CA ASP A 93 5.65 -15.26 6.91
C ASP A 93 5.46 -13.75 6.69
N ILE A 94 5.41 -12.98 7.78
CA ILE A 94 5.26 -11.53 7.74
C ILE A 94 6.03 -10.86 8.86
N THR A 95 6.61 -9.69 8.58
CA THR A 95 7.33 -8.91 9.59
C THR A 95 6.49 -7.83 10.25
N TRP A 96 6.97 -7.30 11.38
CA TRP A 96 6.35 -6.12 12.02
C TRP A 96 6.46 -4.90 11.10
N LYS A 97 7.59 -4.76 10.41
CA LYS A 97 7.77 -3.73 9.40
C LYS A 97 6.68 -3.90 8.33
N ASP A 98 6.42 -5.11 7.86
CA ASP A 98 5.34 -5.36 6.88
C ASP A 98 3.95 -5.01 7.43
N LEU A 99 3.64 -5.39 8.67
CA LEU A 99 2.37 -5.01 9.33
C LEU A 99 2.22 -3.48 9.41
N GLN A 100 3.27 -2.79 9.87
CA GLN A 100 3.31 -1.33 9.92
C GLN A 100 3.11 -0.72 8.54
N LEU A 101 3.87 -1.18 7.53
CA LEU A 101 3.77 -0.69 6.16
C LEU A 101 2.37 -0.89 5.59
N GLY A 102 1.73 -2.03 5.84
CA GLY A 102 0.33 -2.27 5.45
C GLY A 102 -0.64 -1.24 6.02
N PHE A 103 -0.54 -0.94 7.32
CA PHE A 103 -1.38 0.08 7.95
C PHE A 103 -1.03 1.52 7.56
N TYR A 104 0.22 1.79 7.18
CA TYR A 104 0.65 3.08 6.66
C TYR A 104 0.35 3.29 5.18
N GLY A 105 -0.44 2.43 4.55
CA GLY A 105 -0.84 2.63 3.17
C GLY A 105 0.17 2.13 2.14
N LYS A 106 1.08 1.23 2.53
CA LYS A 106 2.20 0.73 1.72
C LYS A 106 2.22 -0.79 1.59
N GLY A 107 1.04 -1.41 1.69
CA GLY A 107 0.89 -2.85 1.51
C GLY A 107 0.94 -3.25 0.04
N THR A 108 1.74 -4.26 -0.33
CA THR A 108 1.46 -5.02 -1.57
C THR A 108 0.19 -5.86 -1.38
N PRO A 109 -0.47 -6.35 -2.45
CA PRO A 109 -1.65 -7.21 -2.31
C PRO A 109 -1.36 -8.45 -1.44
N GLU A 110 -0.18 -9.03 -1.63
CA GLU A 110 0.31 -10.17 -0.83
C GLU A 110 0.51 -9.79 0.63
N ARG A 111 1.14 -8.64 0.91
CA ARG A 111 1.33 -8.16 2.28
C ARG A 111 -0.02 -7.97 2.99
N MET A 112 -1.00 -7.34 2.32
CA MET A 112 -2.35 -7.16 2.88
C MET A 112 -3.06 -8.47 3.15
N ARG A 113 -2.97 -9.45 2.23
CA ARG A 113 -3.50 -10.80 2.44
C ARG A 113 -2.95 -11.41 3.73
N ARG A 114 -1.63 -11.40 3.89
CA ARG A 114 -0.95 -11.95 5.08
C ARG A 114 -1.36 -11.26 6.37
N ILE A 115 -1.48 -9.92 6.36
CA ILE A 115 -1.98 -9.17 7.51
C ILE A 115 -3.39 -9.63 7.90
N LEU A 116 -4.28 -9.79 6.92
CA LEU A 116 -5.65 -10.26 7.16
C LEU A 116 -5.69 -11.70 7.69
N GLN A 117 -4.81 -12.59 7.24
CA GLN A 117 -4.70 -13.95 7.79
C GLN A 117 -4.27 -13.95 9.26
N VAL A 118 -3.31 -13.09 9.60
CA VAL A 118 -2.87 -12.91 10.99
C VAL A 118 -4.02 -12.37 11.86
N ILE A 119 -4.77 -11.38 11.37
CA ILE A 119 -5.94 -10.83 12.06
C ILE A 119 -7.01 -11.90 12.26
N ASP A 120 -7.40 -12.65 11.21
CA ASP A 120 -8.40 -13.72 11.31
C ASP A 120 -8.01 -14.76 12.37
N PHE A 121 -6.76 -15.20 12.36
CA PHE A 121 -6.27 -16.15 13.36
C PHE A 121 -6.48 -15.62 14.78
N TYR A 122 -6.17 -14.35 15.06
CA TYR A 122 -6.36 -13.78 16.40
C TYR A 122 -7.80 -13.63 16.79
N LEU A 123 -8.63 -13.11 15.90
CA LEU A 123 -10.07 -12.96 16.14
C LEU A 123 -10.72 -14.29 16.54
N ARG A 124 -10.17 -15.41 16.06
CA ARG A 124 -10.69 -16.76 16.34
C ARG A 124 -10.09 -17.43 17.58
N THR A 125 -8.84 -17.12 17.93
CA THR A 125 -8.08 -17.92 18.92
C THR A 125 -7.75 -17.18 20.21
N ALA A 126 -7.70 -15.84 20.18
CA ALA A 126 -7.37 -15.03 21.35
C ALA A 126 -8.56 -14.88 22.31
N ASP A 127 -8.27 -14.71 23.60
CA ASP A 127 -9.26 -14.29 24.59
C ASP A 127 -9.28 -12.75 24.66
N ILE A 128 -10.08 -12.11 23.80
CA ILE A 128 -10.08 -10.66 23.62
C ILE A 128 -10.91 -9.98 24.70
N ARG A 129 -10.24 -9.30 25.63
CA ARG A 129 -10.90 -8.39 26.59
C ARG A 129 -11.22 -7.06 25.90
N LEU A 130 -12.51 -6.71 25.81
CA LEU A 130 -12.95 -5.49 25.12
C LEU A 130 -12.32 -4.21 25.68
N SER A 131 -12.09 -4.14 26.99
CA SER A 131 -11.40 -3.01 27.63
C SER A 131 -9.95 -2.82 27.18
N HIS A 132 -9.38 -3.78 26.45
CA HIS A 132 -8.00 -3.75 25.97
C HIS A 132 -7.89 -3.39 24.48
N VAL A 133 -8.99 -3.23 23.74
CA VAL A 133 -8.98 -2.85 22.32
C VAL A 133 -9.41 -1.40 22.14
N HIS A 134 -8.81 -0.69 21.21
CA HIS A 134 -9.03 0.76 21.05
C HIS A 134 -10.51 1.15 20.89
N TRP A 135 -11.28 0.32 20.20
CA TRP A 135 -12.68 0.59 19.90
C TRP A 135 -13.67 -0.01 20.91
N ASN A 136 -13.19 -0.70 21.94
CA ASN A 136 -14.02 -1.43 22.90
C ASN A 136 -15.01 -2.44 22.26
N TYR A 137 -14.76 -2.86 21.03
CA TYR A 137 -15.48 -3.95 20.34
C TYR A 137 -14.51 -4.75 19.48
N VAL A 138 -14.85 -6.01 19.19
CA VAL A 138 -14.07 -6.88 18.31
C VAL A 138 -14.45 -6.57 16.86
N MET A 139 -13.54 -5.90 16.13
CA MET A 139 -13.72 -5.64 14.71
C MET A 139 -13.69 -6.93 13.89
N SER A 140 -14.60 -7.03 12.92
CA SER A 140 -14.58 -8.06 11.86
C SER A 140 -13.39 -7.87 10.92
N LEU A 141 -13.07 -8.91 10.14
CA LEU A 141 -11.98 -8.85 9.16
C LEU A 141 -12.23 -7.76 8.10
N GLU A 142 -13.49 -7.58 7.71
CA GLU A 142 -13.95 -6.54 6.79
C GLU A 142 -13.79 -5.15 7.39
N GLU A 143 -14.08 -4.97 8.68
CA GLU A 143 -13.86 -3.70 9.39
C GLU A 143 -12.36 -3.39 9.49
N TYR A 144 -11.51 -4.38 9.81
CA TYR A 144 -10.06 -4.19 9.80
C TYR A 144 -9.56 -3.73 8.43
N ALA A 145 -10.01 -4.39 7.36
CA ALA A 145 -9.66 -4.00 5.99
C ALA A 145 -10.16 -2.60 5.62
N LYS A 146 -11.36 -2.23 6.07
CA LYS A 146 -11.97 -0.92 5.82
C LYS A 146 -11.26 0.21 6.57
N TYR A 147 -10.92 -0.01 7.84
CA TYR A 147 -10.41 1.05 8.72
C TYR A 147 -8.88 1.18 8.70
N TYR A 148 -8.16 0.09 8.44
CA TYR A 148 -6.71 0.06 8.64
C TYR A 148 -5.91 -0.33 7.41
N LEU A 149 -6.48 -1.05 6.45
CA LEU A 149 -5.77 -1.37 5.20
C LEU A 149 -6.11 -0.36 4.12
N GLY A 150 -5.10 0.04 3.36
CA GLY A 150 -5.27 1.00 2.28
C GLY A 150 -3.97 1.24 1.52
N LEU A 151 -4.02 2.14 0.55
CA LEU A 151 -2.88 2.58 -0.24
C LEU A 151 -2.83 4.10 -0.32
N ASP A 152 -1.73 4.70 0.15
CA ASP A 152 -1.45 6.11 -0.16
C ASP A 152 -0.85 6.25 -1.58
N CYS A 153 -0.65 7.47 -2.05
CA CYS A 153 -0.11 7.69 -3.40
C CYS A 153 1.26 7.04 -3.61
N ASN A 154 2.15 7.12 -2.61
CA ASN A 154 3.49 6.56 -2.69
C ASN A 154 3.47 5.04 -2.53
N GLY A 155 2.65 4.51 -1.62
CA GLY A 155 2.53 3.09 -1.34
C GLY A 155 1.90 2.32 -2.50
N PHE A 156 0.91 2.87 -3.21
CA PHE A 156 0.43 2.27 -4.45
C PHE A 156 1.53 2.22 -5.51
N THR A 157 2.21 3.35 -5.72
CA THR A 157 3.24 3.45 -6.75
C THR A 157 4.44 2.55 -6.44
N GLY A 158 4.92 2.58 -5.19
CA GLY A 158 6.00 1.75 -4.69
C GLY A 158 5.65 0.26 -4.76
N ALA A 159 4.46 -0.14 -4.30
CA ALA A 159 4.03 -1.54 -4.37
C ALA A 159 3.91 -2.06 -5.81
N TYR A 160 3.45 -1.22 -6.74
CA TYR A 160 3.43 -1.57 -8.16
C TYR A 160 4.85 -1.78 -8.70
N LEU A 161 5.78 -0.85 -8.41
CA LEU A 161 7.17 -0.96 -8.86
C LEU A 161 7.89 -2.17 -8.25
N GLU A 162 7.72 -2.40 -6.94
CA GLU A 162 8.24 -3.57 -6.21
C GLU A 162 7.73 -4.87 -6.83
N THR A 163 6.44 -4.96 -7.12
CA THR A 163 5.81 -6.20 -7.64
C THR A 163 6.12 -6.42 -9.12
N GLN A 164 6.09 -5.37 -9.95
CA GLN A 164 6.20 -5.49 -11.41
C GLN A 164 7.64 -5.45 -11.90
N TYR A 165 8.53 -4.78 -11.16
CA TYR A 165 9.91 -4.56 -11.57
C TYR A 165 10.86 -4.81 -10.39
N PRO A 166 10.89 -6.06 -9.85
CA PRO A 166 11.70 -6.39 -8.68
C PRO A 166 13.20 -6.14 -8.88
N SER A 167 13.68 -6.17 -10.13
CA SER A 167 15.08 -5.87 -10.49
C SER A 167 15.51 -4.44 -10.19
N LEU A 168 14.57 -3.51 -9.97
CA LEU A 168 14.88 -2.13 -9.54
C LEU A 168 15.26 -2.05 -8.06
N GLY A 169 15.05 -3.13 -7.28
CA GLY A 169 15.29 -3.14 -5.84
C GLY A 169 14.53 -2.04 -5.11
N ILE A 170 13.30 -1.75 -5.55
CA ILE A 170 12.43 -0.75 -4.94
C ILE A 170 11.70 -1.40 -3.77
N ASP A 171 11.88 -0.86 -2.57
CA ASP A 171 11.05 -1.17 -1.40
C ASP A 171 9.84 -0.24 -1.43
N GLY A 172 8.64 -0.77 -1.72
CA GLY A 172 7.40 0.01 -1.71
C GLY A 172 7.05 0.56 -0.32
N GLY A 173 7.75 0.10 0.71
CA GLY A 173 7.72 0.64 2.06
C GLY A 173 8.50 1.95 2.25
N ASP A 174 9.37 2.32 1.31
CA ASP A 174 10.12 3.57 1.34
C ASP A 174 9.23 4.75 0.88
N HIS A 175 9.28 5.88 1.59
CA HIS A 175 8.44 7.03 1.27
C HIS A 175 8.88 7.74 -0.02
N ILE A 176 10.17 7.73 -0.37
CA ILE A 176 10.73 8.75 -1.28
C ILE A 176 11.83 8.20 -2.22
N ASN A 177 12.59 7.17 -1.85
CA ASN A 177 13.85 6.86 -2.55
C ASN A 177 13.72 6.09 -3.87
N TYR A 178 12.54 5.60 -4.23
CA TYR A 178 12.39 4.84 -5.49
C TYR A 178 12.41 5.73 -6.75
N LEU A 179 12.44 7.06 -6.59
CA LEU A 179 12.59 8.01 -7.70
C LEU A 179 14.06 8.47 -7.91
N ASP A 180 14.98 8.06 -7.03
CA ASP A 180 16.40 8.49 -7.05
C ASP A 180 17.21 7.75 -8.12
N GLY A 181 17.05 8.17 -9.37
CA GLY A 181 17.88 7.71 -10.50
C GLY A 181 17.54 6.31 -11.03
N LYS A 182 16.59 5.60 -10.42
CA LYS A 182 16.13 4.28 -10.89
C LYS A 182 15.21 4.34 -12.11
N LEU A 183 14.64 5.52 -12.40
CA LEU A 183 13.68 5.74 -13.48
C LEU A 183 14.15 6.89 -14.38
N LYS A 184 13.89 6.76 -15.69
CA LYS A 184 14.20 7.77 -16.69
C LYS A 184 13.17 8.90 -16.64
N LYS A 185 13.65 10.15 -16.63
CA LYS A 185 12.82 11.35 -16.81
C LYS A 185 12.37 11.43 -18.27
N ARG A 186 11.06 11.42 -18.51
CA ARG A 186 10.47 11.66 -19.83
C ARG A 186 10.67 13.12 -20.23
N ALA A 187 11.06 13.36 -21.48
CA ALA A 187 11.29 14.70 -22.01
C ALA A 187 10.12 15.25 -22.84
N SER A 188 9.31 14.37 -23.43
CA SER A 188 8.22 14.73 -24.34
C SER A 188 6.99 13.85 -24.16
N ILE A 189 5.84 14.29 -24.69
CA ILE A 189 4.59 13.51 -24.67
C ILE A 189 4.75 12.16 -25.39
N ALA A 190 5.56 12.12 -26.46
CA ALA A 190 5.84 10.91 -27.24
C ALA A 190 6.40 9.75 -26.41
N GLU A 191 7.20 10.09 -25.39
CA GLU A 191 7.88 9.12 -24.54
C GLU A 191 6.98 8.58 -23.42
N ILE A 192 5.85 9.23 -23.14
CA ILE A 192 4.97 8.84 -22.04
C ILE A 192 4.25 7.54 -22.38
N LYS A 193 4.22 6.61 -21.42
CA LYS A 193 3.56 5.32 -21.55
C LYS A 193 2.74 4.97 -20.30
N PRO A 194 1.80 4.02 -20.41
CA PRO A 194 1.20 3.36 -19.26
C PRO A 194 2.27 2.77 -18.32
N GLY A 195 2.10 3.00 -17.03
CA GLY A 195 3.06 2.65 -15.97
C GLY A 195 4.07 3.76 -15.64
N ASP A 196 4.14 4.84 -16.42
CA ASP A 196 4.92 6.01 -16.04
C ASP A 196 4.27 6.74 -14.86
N ILE A 197 5.10 7.46 -14.10
CA ILE A 197 4.78 8.07 -12.81
C ILE A 197 4.96 9.57 -12.91
N LEU A 198 3.90 10.31 -12.67
CA LEU A 198 3.95 11.74 -12.44
C LEU A 198 4.38 11.99 -10.99
N SER A 199 5.46 12.73 -10.79
CA SER A 199 6.00 13.04 -9.46
C SER A 199 6.07 14.54 -9.21
N ARG A 200 5.61 14.95 -8.02
CA ARG A 200 5.73 16.31 -7.50
C ARG A 200 6.65 16.31 -6.29
N GLU A 201 7.71 17.11 -6.35
CA GLU A 201 8.70 17.29 -5.30
C GLU A 201 8.45 18.60 -4.53
N GLY A 202 8.80 18.64 -3.24
CA GLY A 202 8.76 19.88 -2.44
C GLY A 202 9.23 19.70 -1.00
N GLY A 203 10.04 20.64 -0.49
CA GLY A 203 10.47 20.69 0.92
C GLY A 203 11.35 19.51 1.36
N GLY A 204 12.21 18.99 0.49
CA GLY A 204 13.17 17.92 0.81
C GLY A 204 12.80 16.53 0.31
N GLY A 205 11.73 16.36 -0.48
CA GLY A 205 11.38 15.06 -1.09
C GLY A 205 10.09 15.05 -1.91
N THR A 206 9.67 13.86 -2.35
CA THR A 206 8.42 13.62 -3.09
C THR A 206 7.20 13.85 -2.21
N ARG A 207 6.29 14.74 -2.63
CA ARG A 207 5.06 15.06 -1.91
C ARG A 207 3.83 14.35 -2.45
N HIS A 208 3.81 14.08 -3.75
CA HIS A 208 2.69 13.42 -4.40
C HIS A 208 3.14 12.69 -5.66
N VAL A 209 2.57 11.52 -5.88
CA VAL A 209 2.76 10.77 -7.13
C VAL A 209 1.42 10.32 -7.68
N ALA A 210 1.36 10.18 -8.99
CA ALA A 210 0.24 9.59 -9.71
C ALA A 210 0.77 8.68 -10.81
N MET A 211 0.11 7.53 -11.01
CA MET A 211 0.52 6.56 -12.02
C MET A 211 -0.36 6.65 -13.24
N ILE A 212 0.24 6.66 -14.43
CA ILE A 212 -0.48 6.70 -15.70
C ILE A 212 -0.99 5.29 -16.04
N ASN A 213 -2.30 5.10 -16.03
CA ASN A 213 -2.98 3.87 -16.46
C ASN A 213 -3.02 3.73 -17.97
N SER A 214 -3.29 4.82 -18.68
CA SER A 214 -3.45 4.84 -20.11
C SER A 214 -3.12 6.21 -20.68
N VAL A 215 -2.71 6.22 -21.93
CA VAL A 215 -2.45 7.44 -22.71
C VAL A 215 -3.23 7.31 -24.02
N SER A 216 -3.95 8.34 -24.40
CA SER A 216 -4.71 8.40 -25.66
C SER A 216 -4.61 9.77 -26.32
N GLY A 217 -4.96 9.83 -27.60
CA GLY A 217 -4.78 11.00 -28.47
C GLY A 217 -3.57 10.87 -29.38
N VAL A 218 -3.19 11.97 -30.03
CA VAL A 218 -2.02 12.02 -30.93
C VAL A 218 -0.75 12.10 -30.08
N ILE A 219 0.06 11.03 -30.14
CA ILE A 219 1.31 10.89 -29.37
C ILE A 219 2.47 10.85 -30.38
N ASN A 220 2.90 12.02 -30.84
CA ASN A 220 4.05 12.18 -31.74
C ASN A 220 5.07 13.17 -31.14
N SER A 221 6.20 13.37 -31.81
CA SER A 221 7.29 14.25 -31.34
C SER A 221 6.89 15.71 -31.15
N GLU A 222 5.81 16.16 -31.81
CA GLU A 222 5.32 17.54 -31.78
C GLU A 222 4.17 17.73 -30.79
N ALA A 223 3.66 16.64 -30.21
CA ALA A 223 2.53 16.69 -29.29
C ALA A 223 2.88 17.48 -28.01
N THR A 224 2.10 18.52 -27.73
CA THR A 224 2.21 19.34 -26.52
C THR A 224 1.24 18.91 -25.42
N SER A 225 0.30 18.01 -25.75
CA SER A 225 -0.64 17.44 -24.81
C SER A 225 -1.13 16.04 -25.20
N ALA A 226 -1.60 15.27 -24.23
CA ALA A 226 -2.28 14.00 -24.42
C ALA A 226 -3.37 13.80 -23.37
N GLN A 227 -4.37 12.96 -23.65
CA GLN A 227 -5.27 12.46 -22.62
C GLN A 227 -4.57 11.35 -21.86
N VAL A 228 -4.58 11.44 -20.53
CA VAL A 228 -4.04 10.40 -19.65
C VAL A 228 -5.08 10.02 -18.62
N SER A 229 -5.25 8.72 -18.41
CA SER A 229 -5.94 8.21 -17.23
C SER A 229 -4.89 7.95 -16.15
N ILE A 230 -5.08 8.48 -14.95
CA ILE A 230 -4.14 8.30 -13.84
C ILE A 230 -4.83 7.71 -12.61
N THR A 231 -4.16 6.75 -11.95
CA THR A 231 -4.51 6.30 -10.60
C THR A 231 -3.67 7.07 -9.59
N GLN A 232 -4.33 7.62 -8.56
CA GLN A 232 -3.69 8.25 -7.41
C GLN A 232 -4.58 8.14 -6.19
N SER A 233 -4.05 8.40 -4.99
CA SER A 233 -4.89 8.52 -3.79
C SER A 233 -5.89 9.68 -3.92
N ALA A 234 -7.19 9.43 -3.76
CA ALA A 234 -8.23 10.47 -3.76
C ALA A 234 -8.25 11.26 -2.46
N SER A 235 -8.51 12.57 -2.51
CA SER A 235 -8.71 13.46 -1.35
C SER A 235 -10.06 13.32 -0.63
N SER A 236 -10.86 12.29 -0.96
CA SER A 236 -12.12 11.96 -0.29
C SER A 236 -12.16 10.50 0.17
N LEU A 237 -13.18 10.14 0.96
CA LEU A 237 -13.48 8.74 1.33
C LEU A 237 -13.43 7.85 0.08
N GLY A 238 -12.54 6.85 0.07
CA GLY A 238 -12.45 5.86 -1.00
C GLY A 238 -11.19 5.91 -1.87
N GLY A 239 -10.01 6.15 -1.30
CA GLY A 239 -8.85 5.45 -1.83
C GLY A 239 -8.35 5.84 -3.19
N LEU A 240 -7.56 4.96 -3.79
CA LEU A 240 -7.13 5.09 -5.17
C LEU A 240 -8.32 5.42 -6.07
N ASN A 241 -8.15 6.47 -6.86
CA ASN A 241 -9.12 6.93 -7.83
C ASN A 241 -8.44 7.08 -9.17
N THR A 242 -9.09 6.52 -10.17
CA THR A 242 -8.68 6.60 -11.56
C THR A 242 -9.51 7.66 -12.26
N LYS A 243 -8.85 8.72 -12.73
CA LYS A 243 -9.50 9.81 -13.48
C LYS A 243 -8.73 10.16 -14.73
N THR A 244 -9.46 10.60 -15.75
CA THR A 244 -8.88 11.07 -17.01
C THR A 244 -8.65 12.57 -16.96
N TYR A 245 -7.49 12.99 -17.44
CA TYR A 245 -7.06 14.38 -17.49
C TYR A 245 -6.34 14.66 -18.81
N THR A 246 -6.25 15.95 -19.17
CA THR A 246 -5.33 16.39 -20.20
C THR A 246 -3.97 16.69 -19.57
N LEU A 247 -2.94 15.93 -19.94
CA LEU A 247 -1.56 16.20 -19.55
C LEU A 247 -0.91 17.14 -20.58
N LYS A 248 -0.29 18.21 -20.10
CA LYS A 248 0.40 19.22 -20.92
C LYS A 248 1.85 19.40 -20.47
N THR A 249 2.73 19.67 -21.43
CA THR A 249 4.08 20.17 -21.11
C THR A 249 4.02 21.65 -20.76
N ILE A 250 4.69 22.06 -19.67
CA ILE A 250 4.80 23.46 -19.26
C ILE A 250 6.27 23.87 -19.08
N LYS A 251 6.56 25.16 -19.27
CA LYS A 251 7.91 25.76 -19.08
C LYS A 251 7.88 26.82 -17.96
N GLU A 252 7.11 26.59 -16.91
CA GLU A 252 6.97 27.53 -15.80
C GLU A 252 7.60 26.96 -14.52
N GLY A 253 8.38 27.78 -13.82
CA GLY A 253 9.01 27.44 -12.54
C GLY A 253 10.36 28.11 -12.37
N PRO A 254 10.88 28.21 -11.15
CA PRO A 254 12.23 28.72 -10.93
C PRO A 254 13.24 27.81 -11.62
N SER A 255 14.33 28.40 -12.14
CA SER A 255 15.32 27.72 -13.01
C SER A 255 16.00 26.51 -12.35
N ASP A 256 16.01 26.46 -11.01
CA ASP A 256 16.51 25.36 -10.20
C ASP A 256 15.50 24.20 -10.05
N LYS A 257 14.20 24.42 -10.31
CA LYS A 257 13.13 23.41 -10.23
C LYS A 257 12.04 23.61 -11.31
N PRO A 258 12.39 23.55 -12.60
CA PRO A 258 11.41 23.72 -13.67
C PRO A 258 10.32 22.63 -13.56
N LEU A 259 9.06 23.04 -13.44
CA LEU A 259 7.91 22.13 -13.57
C LEU A 259 7.75 21.82 -15.05
N LYS A 260 7.69 20.53 -15.41
CA LYS A 260 7.58 20.12 -16.82
C LYS A 260 6.18 19.64 -17.19
N TRP A 261 5.34 19.29 -16.21
CA TRP A 261 4.11 18.55 -16.45
C TRP A 261 2.93 19.16 -15.71
N HIS A 262 1.79 19.27 -16.40
CA HIS A 262 0.56 19.78 -15.82
C HIS A 262 -0.65 18.94 -16.22
N LEU A 263 -1.39 18.44 -15.23
CA LEU A 263 -2.74 17.91 -15.42
C LEU A 263 -3.73 19.06 -15.37
N ALA A 264 -4.34 19.39 -16.51
CA ALA A 264 -5.25 20.52 -16.67
C ALA A 264 -6.34 20.52 -15.59
N GLY A 265 -6.47 21.64 -14.86
CA GLY A 265 -7.48 21.82 -13.81
C GLY A 265 -7.23 21.01 -12.52
N TYR A 266 -6.04 20.42 -12.34
CA TYR A 266 -5.76 19.54 -11.20
C TYR A 266 -4.43 19.84 -10.50
N TYR A 267 -3.30 19.33 -11.00
CA TYR A 267 -1.98 19.49 -10.33
C TYR A 267 -0.85 19.78 -11.34
N LYS A 268 0.21 20.43 -10.85
CA LYS A 268 1.50 20.54 -11.53
C LYS A 268 2.46 19.49 -10.94
N PHE A 269 3.24 18.84 -11.80
CA PHE A 269 4.23 17.83 -11.46
C PHE A 269 5.61 18.26 -11.98
N ASN A 270 6.64 17.96 -11.20
CA ASN A 270 8.03 18.27 -11.54
C ASN A 270 8.52 17.30 -12.63
N HIS A 271 8.17 16.02 -12.51
CA HIS A 271 8.73 14.95 -13.33
C HIS A 271 7.66 13.98 -13.81
N CYS A 272 7.90 13.39 -14.98
CA CYS A 272 7.25 12.19 -15.46
C CYS A 272 8.36 11.16 -15.60
N LEU A 273 8.24 10.05 -14.87
CA LEU A 273 9.29 9.08 -14.62
C LEU A 273 8.84 7.73 -15.11
N GLY A 274 9.68 7.04 -15.87
CA GLY A 274 9.32 5.75 -16.42
C GLY A 274 10.53 4.85 -16.57
N LEU A 275 10.27 3.58 -16.82
CA LEU A 275 11.33 2.64 -17.10
C LEU A 275 12.05 3.00 -18.40
N GLU A 276 13.37 2.84 -18.37
CA GLU A 276 14.16 2.77 -19.58
C GLU A 276 13.93 1.39 -20.20
N ARG A 277 13.10 1.35 -21.25
CA ARG A 277 12.90 0.15 -22.05
C ARG A 277 13.92 0.19 -23.17
N LYS A 278 14.74 -0.85 -23.26
CA LYS A 278 15.58 -1.11 -24.43
C LYS A 278 14.71 -1.57 -25.60
#